data_AF-A0A1F5UXX8-F1
#
_entry.id   AF-A0A1F5UXX8-F1
#
_cell.length_a   1.000
_cell.length_b   1.000
_cell.length_c   1.000
_cell.angle_alpha   90.00
_cell.angle_beta   90.00
_cell.angle_gamma   90.00
#
_symmetry.space_group_name_H-M   'P 1'
#
loop_
_entity.id
_entity.type
_entity.pdbx_description
1 polymer ?
#
loop_
_entity_poly.entity_id
_entity_poly.type
_entity_poly.pdbx_seq_one_letter_code
_entity_poly.pdbx_strand_id
1 'polypeptide(L)'
;MKNKFNFHPLVEKTRKGIDKSFSYKDFLYMGHVGLNIHVTPKCVDRALKVMDILIKALEGKGAQVSIINKEDRNTTCVSLSGVVLEVDMYEKMNIVKNTKVGFLENKVNFVPNGKLAFRINNTFGTRKEWQDEDNRKLEDMIDVLIEGLNKAVVKNKEQQKIWDGWEEERKKRAEIERLNALEQERFVNLEKEAMRWQKSSLIRSYVEAASKAFIQKNGKIEPGSEFDKWRIWANKKADHLDPLKSEPSESQINKPQP
;
A
#
# COMPACT_ATOMS: atom_id res chain seq x y z
N MET A 1 -37.90 -42.24 8.51
CA MET A 1 -37.04 -41.79 7.40
C MET A 1 -36.28 -40.56 7.86
N LYS A 2 -34.95 -40.63 7.99
CA LYS A 2 -34.15 -39.48 8.47
C LYS A 2 -34.10 -38.43 7.36
N ASN A 3 -34.68 -37.25 7.63
CA ASN A 3 -34.68 -36.12 6.70
C ASN A 3 -33.22 -35.75 6.39
N LYS A 4 -32.79 -35.95 5.14
CA LYS A 4 -31.39 -35.73 4.73
C LYS A 4 -31.19 -34.21 4.66
N PHE A 5 -30.57 -33.64 5.68
CA PHE A 5 -30.28 -32.20 5.75
C PHE A 5 -29.47 -31.81 4.50
N ASN A 6 -30.04 -30.99 3.62
CA ASN A 6 -29.40 -30.61 2.37
C ASN A 6 -28.53 -29.37 2.58
N PHE A 7 -27.24 -29.58 2.79
CA PHE A 7 -26.27 -28.51 2.94
C PHE A 7 -26.06 -27.74 1.64
N HIS A 8 -25.80 -26.45 1.76
CA HIS A 8 -25.33 -25.60 0.67
C HIS A 8 -24.06 -26.20 0.05
N PRO A 9 -23.85 -26.14 -1.28
CA PRO A 9 -22.70 -26.74 -1.95
C PRO A 9 -21.33 -26.38 -1.34
N LEU A 10 -21.14 -25.13 -0.90
CA LEU A 10 -19.90 -24.71 -0.23
C LEU A 10 -19.70 -25.38 1.13
N VAL A 11 -20.79 -25.57 1.88
CA VAL A 11 -20.76 -26.26 3.18
C VAL A 11 -20.50 -27.74 2.96
N GLU A 12 -21.16 -28.36 1.96
CA GLU A 12 -20.95 -29.76 1.61
C GLU A 12 -19.51 -30.03 1.13
N LYS A 13 -18.93 -29.11 0.33
CA LYS A 13 -17.51 -29.15 -0.05
C LYS A 13 -16.61 -29.12 1.18
N THR A 14 -16.88 -28.21 2.11
CA THR A 14 -16.11 -28.07 3.36
C THR A 14 -16.21 -29.34 4.21
N ARG A 15 -17.42 -29.88 4.36
CA ARG A 15 -17.71 -31.11 5.11
C ARG A 15 -16.96 -32.31 4.55
N LYS A 16 -16.96 -32.50 3.22
CA LYS A 16 -16.23 -33.60 2.55
C LYS A 16 -14.71 -33.44 2.62
N GLY A 17 -14.23 -32.21 2.76
CA GLY A 17 -12.80 -31.90 2.83
C GLY A 17 -12.20 -31.98 4.23
N ILE A 18 -12.98 -32.28 5.27
CA ILE A 18 -12.56 -32.13 6.66
C ILE A 18 -11.35 -32.98 7.03
N ASP A 19 -11.23 -34.19 6.48
CA ASP A 19 -10.08 -35.09 6.73
C ASP A 19 -8.76 -34.54 6.17
N LYS A 20 -8.84 -33.55 5.26
CA LYS A 20 -7.70 -32.85 4.67
C LYS A 20 -7.46 -31.48 5.33
N SER A 21 -8.21 -31.15 6.38
CA SER A 21 -8.00 -29.90 7.12
C SER A 21 -6.68 -29.94 7.89
N PHE A 22 -6.07 -28.76 8.06
CA PHE A 22 -4.87 -28.64 8.88
C PHE A 22 -5.28 -28.68 10.35
N SER A 23 -4.55 -29.43 11.20
CA SER A 23 -4.81 -29.48 12.63
C SER A 23 -3.68 -28.86 13.44
N TYR A 24 -4.04 -28.02 14.41
CA TYR A 24 -3.08 -27.42 15.35
C TYR A 24 -3.76 -27.13 16.69
N LYS A 25 -3.14 -27.59 17.79
CA LYS A 25 -3.63 -27.41 19.17
C LYS A 25 -5.13 -27.73 19.33
N ASP A 26 -5.53 -28.92 18.85
CA ASP A 26 -6.91 -29.44 18.88
C ASP A 26 -7.92 -28.73 17.96
N PHE A 27 -7.52 -27.67 17.24
CA PHE A 27 -8.35 -27.03 16.23
C PHE A 27 -8.17 -27.68 14.86
N LEU A 28 -9.25 -27.71 14.10
CA LEU A 28 -9.28 -28.00 12.67
C LEU A 28 -9.41 -26.68 11.89
N TYR A 29 -8.45 -26.44 11.01
CA TYR A 29 -8.36 -25.28 10.13
C TYR A 29 -8.83 -25.69 8.74
N MET A 30 -10.12 -25.45 8.46
CA MET A 30 -10.76 -25.84 7.21
C MET A 30 -10.53 -24.85 6.07
N GLY A 31 -9.87 -23.72 6.35
CA GLY A 31 -9.52 -22.72 5.35
C GLY A 31 -8.74 -23.27 4.16
N HIS A 32 -8.00 -24.39 4.26
CA HIS A 32 -7.30 -24.95 3.09
C HIS A 32 -8.18 -25.79 2.17
N VAL A 33 -9.36 -26.22 2.62
CA VAL A 33 -10.20 -27.22 1.92
C VAL A 33 -11.58 -26.68 1.53
N GLY A 34 -12.07 -25.64 2.22
CA GLY A 34 -13.38 -25.08 1.99
C GLY A 34 -13.56 -23.72 2.62
N LEU A 35 -14.69 -23.54 3.31
CA LEU A 35 -14.99 -22.33 4.07
C LEU A 35 -13.95 -22.11 5.17
N ASN A 36 -13.64 -20.84 5.40
CA ASN A 36 -12.71 -20.37 6.41
C ASN A 36 -13.27 -20.56 7.84
N ILE A 37 -13.19 -21.79 8.34
CA ILE A 37 -13.72 -22.22 9.63
C ILE A 37 -12.59 -22.81 10.49
N HIS A 38 -12.52 -22.41 11.76
CA HIS A 38 -11.46 -22.81 12.70
C HIS A 38 -12.06 -23.26 14.04
N VAL A 39 -12.34 -24.54 14.18
CA VAL A 39 -13.05 -25.06 15.37
C VAL A 39 -12.47 -26.40 15.80
N THR A 40 -12.68 -26.81 17.04
CA THR A 40 -12.38 -28.17 17.47
C THR A 40 -13.30 -29.18 16.78
N PRO A 41 -12.92 -30.48 16.70
CA PRO A 41 -13.78 -31.52 16.13
C PRO A 41 -15.20 -31.55 16.72
N LYS A 42 -15.35 -31.22 18.01
CA LYS A 42 -16.65 -31.18 18.70
C LYS A 42 -17.58 -30.10 18.15
N CYS A 43 -17.04 -29.01 17.62
CA CYS A 43 -17.80 -27.85 17.16
C CYS A 43 -18.05 -27.81 15.65
N VAL A 44 -17.46 -28.74 14.89
CA VAL A 44 -17.57 -28.82 13.42
C VAL A 44 -19.02 -28.85 12.94
N ASP A 45 -19.81 -29.82 13.40
CA ASP A 45 -21.18 -30.01 12.90
C ASP A 45 -22.06 -28.79 13.11
N ARG A 46 -21.85 -28.10 14.25
CA ARG A 46 -22.57 -26.87 14.57
C ARG A 46 -22.09 -25.72 13.70
N ALA A 47 -20.78 -25.55 13.53
CA ALA A 47 -20.23 -24.51 12.66
C ALA A 47 -20.73 -24.64 11.21
N LEU A 48 -20.75 -25.87 10.66
CA LEU A 48 -21.27 -26.14 9.32
C LEU A 48 -22.76 -25.78 9.20
N LYS A 49 -23.58 -26.07 10.22
CA LYS A 49 -25.00 -25.68 10.24
C LYS A 49 -25.19 -24.16 10.30
N VAL A 50 -24.43 -23.46 11.14
CA VAL A 50 -24.52 -21.99 11.21
C VAL A 50 -24.14 -21.38 9.86
N MET A 51 -23.05 -21.84 9.25
CA MET A 51 -22.63 -21.37 7.92
C MET A 51 -23.65 -21.71 6.84
N ASP A 52 -24.30 -22.88 6.90
CA ASP A 52 -25.37 -23.25 5.96
C ASP A 52 -26.56 -22.29 6.02
N ILE A 53 -27.06 -22.01 7.22
CA ILE A 53 -28.18 -21.10 7.43
C ILE A 53 -27.79 -19.68 6.98
N LEU A 54 -26.59 -19.22 7.37
CA LEU A 54 -26.10 -17.88 7.02
C LEU A 54 -25.95 -17.71 5.51
N ILE A 55 -25.30 -18.66 4.82
CA ILE A 55 -25.05 -18.57 3.37
C ILE A 55 -26.39 -18.55 2.61
N LYS A 56 -27.30 -19.46 2.94
CA LYS A 56 -28.63 -19.49 2.30
C LYS A 56 -29.41 -18.20 2.54
N ALA A 57 -29.35 -17.65 3.75
CA ALA A 57 -30.01 -16.38 4.07
C ALA A 57 -29.40 -15.18 3.33
N LEU A 58 -28.07 -15.16 3.17
CA LEU A 58 -27.36 -14.13 2.41
C LEU A 58 -27.68 -14.20 0.91
N GLU A 59 -27.64 -15.38 0.32
CA GLU A 59 -27.97 -15.60 -1.09
C GLU A 59 -29.45 -15.28 -1.37
N GLY A 60 -30.36 -15.62 -0.45
CA GLY A 60 -31.76 -15.22 -0.52
C GLY A 60 -31.97 -13.69 -0.49
N LYS A 61 -30.98 -12.93 -0.03
CA LYS A 61 -30.96 -11.45 -0.04
C LYS A 61 -30.10 -10.86 -1.18
N GLY A 62 -29.70 -11.68 -2.15
CA GLY A 62 -28.95 -11.25 -3.34
C GLY A 62 -27.44 -11.08 -3.13
N ALA A 63 -26.89 -11.59 -2.02
CA ALA A 63 -25.43 -11.70 -1.87
C ALA A 63 -24.90 -12.92 -2.64
N GLN A 64 -23.61 -12.89 -3.00
CA GLN A 64 -22.92 -14.06 -3.53
C GLN A 64 -21.84 -14.49 -2.55
N VAL A 65 -21.86 -15.76 -2.13
CA VAL A 65 -20.80 -16.33 -1.29
C VAL A 65 -19.85 -17.15 -2.14
N SER A 66 -18.55 -16.96 -1.95
CA SER A 66 -17.51 -17.67 -2.68
C SER A 66 -16.33 -18.01 -1.78
N ILE A 67 -15.50 -18.94 -2.25
CA ILE A 67 -14.25 -19.33 -1.61
C ILE A 67 -13.13 -18.90 -2.55
N ILE A 68 -12.32 -17.93 -2.13
CA ILE A 68 -11.16 -17.45 -2.88
C ILE A 68 -9.92 -18.11 -2.31
N ASN A 69 -9.16 -18.82 -3.15
CA ASN A 69 -7.90 -19.42 -2.74
C ASN A 69 -6.80 -18.33 -2.73
N LYS A 70 -6.22 -18.06 -1.55
CA LYS A 70 -5.00 -17.25 -1.41
C LYS A 70 -3.84 -18.22 -1.16
N GLU A 71 -2.61 -17.80 -1.48
CA GLU A 71 -1.39 -18.63 -1.43
C GLU A 71 -1.31 -19.54 -0.20
N ASP A 72 -1.68 -19.02 0.99
CA ASP A 72 -1.60 -19.78 2.23
C ASP A 72 -2.93 -20.44 2.66
N ARG A 73 -4.10 -19.92 2.27
CA ARG A 73 -5.41 -20.44 2.72
C ARG A 73 -6.55 -19.91 1.88
N ASN A 74 -7.65 -20.65 1.82
CA ASN A 74 -8.89 -20.10 1.29
C ASN A 74 -9.48 -19.05 2.24
N THR A 75 -10.10 -18.06 1.63
CA THR A 75 -10.87 -17.01 2.28
C THR A 75 -12.33 -17.16 1.88
N THR A 76 -13.24 -17.17 2.85
CA THR A 76 -14.68 -17.06 2.57
C THR A 76 -15.00 -15.60 2.27
N CYS A 77 -15.58 -15.34 1.11
CA CYS A 77 -15.91 -14.00 0.67
C CYS A 77 -17.42 -13.88 0.46
N VAL A 78 -18.00 -12.82 1.02
CA VAL A 78 -19.40 -12.42 0.81
C VAL A 78 -19.38 -11.16 -0.06
N SER A 79 -19.87 -11.28 -1.29
CA SER A 79 -20.01 -10.16 -2.22
C SER A 79 -21.42 -9.59 -2.14
N LEU A 80 -21.53 -8.33 -1.75
CA LEU A 80 -22.82 -7.65 -1.61
C LEU A 80 -22.71 -6.19 -2.03
N SER A 81 -23.61 -5.75 -2.91
CA SER A 81 -23.66 -4.37 -3.41
C SER A 81 -22.31 -3.85 -3.98
N GLY A 82 -21.53 -4.73 -4.63
CA GLY A 82 -20.22 -4.42 -5.21
C GLY A 82 -19.07 -4.37 -4.20
N VAL A 83 -19.31 -4.68 -2.92
CA VAL A 83 -18.27 -4.80 -1.89
C VAL A 83 -18.03 -6.26 -1.57
N VAL A 84 -16.76 -6.66 -1.47
CA VAL A 84 -16.36 -8.01 -1.06
C VAL A 84 -15.92 -7.97 0.40
N LEU A 85 -16.62 -8.70 1.25
CA LEU A 85 -16.28 -8.86 2.67
C LEU A 85 -15.65 -10.23 2.91
N GLU A 86 -14.47 -10.24 3.52
CA GLU A 86 -13.77 -11.45 3.96
C GLU A 86 -14.27 -11.85 5.35
N VAL A 87 -14.77 -13.07 5.48
CA VAL A 87 -15.38 -13.56 6.72
C VAL A 87 -14.74 -14.86 7.18
N ASP A 88 -14.80 -15.11 8.48
CA ASP A 88 -14.45 -16.39 9.07
C ASP A 88 -15.36 -16.75 10.24
N MET A 89 -15.33 -18.04 10.59
CA MET A 89 -15.95 -18.55 11.79
C MET A 89 -14.91 -19.31 12.61
N TYR A 90 -14.90 -19.12 13.92
CA TYR A 90 -13.94 -19.78 14.78
C TYR A 90 -14.49 -20.06 16.16
N GLU A 91 -13.88 -21.01 16.88
CA GLU A 91 -14.21 -21.30 18.27
C GLU A 91 -13.32 -20.49 19.22
N LYS A 92 -13.93 -19.90 20.25
CA LYS A 92 -13.25 -19.10 21.26
C LYS A 92 -12.46 -19.99 22.22
N MET A 93 -11.44 -19.38 22.82
CA MET A 93 -10.60 -20.02 23.83
C MET A 93 -10.69 -19.26 25.15
N ASN A 94 -10.68 -20.00 26.25
CA ASN A 94 -10.45 -19.46 27.57
C ASN A 94 -8.94 -19.43 27.86
N ILE A 95 -8.50 -18.39 28.55
CA ILE A 95 -7.14 -18.28 29.04
C ILE A 95 -7.08 -18.90 30.44
N VAL A 96 -6.30 -19.97 30.58
CA VAL A 96 -6.05 -20.63 31.87
C VAL A 96 -4.62 -20.30 32.30
N LYS A 97 -4.50 -19.52 33.39
CA LYS A 97 -3.21 -19.21 34.01
C LYS A 97 -2.74 -20.41 34.82
N ASN A 98 -1.55 -20.91 34.53
CA ASN A 98 -0.96 -21.99 35.30
C ASN A 98 -0.28 -21.39 36.55
N THR A 99 -0.93 -21.50 37.72
CA THR A 99 -0.42 -20.96 39.00
C THR A 99 0.56 -21.89 39.72
N LYS A 100 0.92 -23.05 39.13
CA LYS A 100 1.70 -24.11 39.80
C LYS A 100 3.19 -24.18 39.44
N VAL A 101 3.73 -23.26 38.66
CA VAL A 101 5.16 -23.27 38.30
C VAL A 101 5.78 -21.96 38.73
N GLY A 102 6.92 -22.03 39.45
CA GLY A 102 7.62 -20.87 40.00
C GLY A 102 7.96 -19.81 38.94
N PHE A 103 8.44 -18.66 39.43
CA PHE A 103 8.69 -17.35 38.77
C PHE A 103 9.22 -17.35 37.31
N LEU A 104 9.71 -18.48 36.79
CA LEU A 104 10.32 -18.63 35.46
C LEU A 104 9.40 -19.21 34.37
N GLU A 105 8.21 -19.75 34.66
CA GLU A 105 7.32 -20.27 33.60
C GLU A 105 5.84 -19.94 33.84
N ASN A 106 5.46 -18.67 33.63
CA ASN A 106 4.06 -18.30 33.40
C ASN A 106 3.61 -18.80 32.01
N LYS A 107 3.48 -20.12 31.82
CA LYS A 107 2.88 -20.69 30.61
C LYS A 107 1.38 -20.45 30.64
N VAL A 108 0.92 -19.56 29.76
CA VAL A 108 -0.50 -19.32 29.50
C VAL A 108 -1.05 -20.45 28.63
N ASN A 109 -1.99 -21.22 29.18
CA ASN A 109 -2.67 -22.27 28.42
C ASN A 109 -3.96 -21.71 27.81
N PHE A 110 -4.21 -22.06 26.56
CA PHE A 110 -5.45 -21.72 25.86
C PHE A 110 -6.28 -22.98 25.70
N VAL A 111 -7.52 -22.95 26.20
CA VAL A 111 -8.42 -24.11 26.15
C VAL A 111 -9.68 -23.72 25.36
N PRO A 112 -10.05 -24.46 24.30
CA PRO A 112 -11.29 -24.22 23.57
C PRO A 112 -12.51 -24.26 24.50
N ASN A 113 -13.46 -23.35 24.33
CA ASN A 113 -14.61 -23.22 25.24
C ASN A 113 -15.96 -23.57 24.59
N GLY A 114 -15.96 -24.05 23.35
CA GLY A 114 -17.16 -24.43 22.61
C GLY A 114 -18.02 -23.27 22.09
N LYS A 115 -17.68 -22.01 22.40
CA LYS A 115 -18.40 -20.83 21.92
C LYS A 115 -17.91 -20.46 20.53
N LEU A 116 -18.81 -20.47 19.56
CA LEU A 116 -18.51 -20.07 18.19
C LEU A 116 -18.54 -18.53 18.06
N ALA A 117 -17.71 -18.01 17.17
CA ALA A 117 -17.63 -16.61 16.78
C ALA A 117 -17.59 -16.49 15.27
N PHE A 118 -18.28 -15.48 14.74
CA PHE A 118 -18.27 -15.06 13.34
C PHE A 118 -17.62 -13.69 13.24
N ARG A 119 -16.70 -13.52 12.29
CA ARG A 119 -15.91 -12.29 12.13
C ARG A 119 -15.86 -11.82 10.68
N ILE A 120 -15.90 -10.50 10.51
CA ILE A 120 -15.59 -9.79 9.28
C ILE A 120 -14.17 -9.22 9.40
N ASN A 121 -13.27 -9.66 8.53
CA ASN A 121 -11.84 -9.35 8.59
C ASN A 121 -11.53 -7.95 8.04
N ASN A 122 -12.18 -7.56 6.95
CA ASN A 122 -11.95 -6.31 6.22
C ASN A 122 -13.07 -5.28 6.43
N THR A 123 -13.33 -4.92 7.69
CA THR A 123 -14.29 -3.84 8.03
C THR A 123 -13.66 -2.74 8.87
N PHE A 124 -14.23 -1.54 8.76
CA PHE A 124 -13.78 -0.30 9.40
C PHE A 124 -14.93 0.35 10.17
N GLY A 125 -14.65 0.91 11.34
CA GLY A 125 -15.62 1.72 12.11
C GLY A 125 -16.94 1.02 12.49
N THR A 126 -16.98 -0.32 12.44
CA THR A 126 -18.16 -1.13 12.80
C THR A 126 -17.75 -2.33 13.64
N ARG A 127 -18.74 -2.96 14.27
CA ARG A 127 -18.55 -4.24 14.96
C ARG A 127 -18.01 -5.26 13.97
N LYS A 128 -16.89 -5.89 14.32
CA LYS A 128 -16.22 -6.87 13.46
C LYS A 128 -16.60 -8.31 13.78
N GLU A 129 -17.17 -8.56 14.95
CA GLU A 129 -17.32 -9.92 15.47
C GLU A 129 -18.56 -10.10 16.32
N TRP A 130 -19.21 -11.24 16.13
CA TRP A 130 -20.35 -11.74 16.91
C TRP A 130 -20.01 -13.12 17.40
N GLN A 131 -20.46 -13.48 18.60
CA GLN A 131 -20.12 -14.77 19.20
C GLN A 131 -21.31 -15.29 19.99
N ASP A 132 -21.26 -16.57 20.32
CA ASP A 132 -22.20 -17.16 21.25
C ASP A 132 -22.18 -16.43 22.60
N GLU A 133 -23.39 -16.19 23.09
CA GLU A 133 -23.67 -15.76 24.44
C GLU A 133 -24.22 -16.94 25.23
N ASP A 134 -24.34 -16.77 26.55
CA ASP A 134 -24.86 -17.84 27.42
C ASP A 134 -26.32 -18.16 27.05
N ASN A 135 -27.10 -17.13 26.70
CA ASN A 135 -28.53 -17.23 26.38
C ASN A 135 -28.86 -17.15 24.89
N ARG A 136 -27.88 -16.95 24.00
CA ARG A 136 -28.12 -16.78 22.57
C ARG A 136 -26.99 -17.35 21.73
N LYS A 137 -27.32 -18.22 20.77
CA LYS A 137 -26.34 -18.89 19.90
C LYS A 137 -26.28 -18.22 18.53
N LEU A 138 -25.16 -18.39 17.81
CA LEU A 138 -24.97 -17.77 16.49
C LEU A 138 -26.07 -18.13 15.48
N GLU A 139 -26.57 -19.37 15.52
CA GLU A 139 -27.71 -19.84 14.72
C GLU A 139 -29.01 -19.04 15.00
N ASP A 140 -29.14 -18.43 16.17
CA ASP A 140 -30.26 -17.55 16.55
C ASP A 140 -29.97 -16.06 16.27
N MET A 141 -28.80 -15.75 15.70
CA MET A 141 -28.31 -14.40 15.43
C MET A 141 -28.18 -14.10 13.94
N ILE A 142 -28.65 -14.96 13.04
CA ILE A 142 -28.45 -14.82 11.59
C ILE A 142 -28.84 -13.44 11.07
N ASP A 143 -30.00 -12.90 11.47
CA ASP A 143 -30.42 -11.56 11.05
C ASP A 143 -29.48 -10.46 11.56
N VAL A 144 -28.94 -10.61 12.77
CA VAL A 144 -27.96 -9.69 13.37
C VAL A 144 -26.62 -9.76 12.63
N LEU A 145 -26.19 -10.95 12.21
CA LEU A 145 -24.97 -11.13 11.41
C LEU A 145 -25.11 -10.44 10.04
N ILE A 146 -26.28 -10.61 9.40
CA ILE A 146 -26.60 -9.98 8.11
C ILE A 146 -26.64 -8.46 8.24
N GLU A 147 -27.26 -7.92 9.31
CA GLU A 147 -27.24 -6.49 9.60
C GLU A 147 -25.80 -5.97 9.78
N GLY A 148 -24.96 -6.74 10.47
CA GLY A 148 -23.54 -6.48 10.62
C GLY A 148 -22.79 -6.38 9.29
N LEU A 149 -23.02 -7.33 8.38
CA LEU A 149 -22.46 -7.33 7.03
C LEU A 149 -22.92 -6.11 6.24
N ASN A 150 -24.21 -5.75 6.28
CA ASN A 150 -24.73 -4.56 5.61
C ASN A 150 -24.07 -3.27 6.10
N LYS A 151 -23.88 -3.12 7.42
CA LYS A 151 -23.16 -1.98 8.02
C LYS A 151 -21.70 -1.94 7.55
N ALA A 152 -21.05 -3.09 7.47
CA ALA A 152 -19.68 -3.20 6.96
C ALA A 152 -19.56 -2.82 5.47
N VAL A 153 -20.55 -3.16 4.64
CA VAL A 153 -20.61 -2.72 3.23
C VAL A 153 -20.68 -1.20 3.12
N VAL A 154 -21.56 -0.55 3.88
CA VAL A 154 -21.70 0.92 3.88
C VAL A 154 -20.37 1.59 4.27
N LYS A 155 -19.74 1.13 5.35
CA LYS A 155 -18.46 1.70 5.79
C LYS A 155 -17.31 1.44 4.82
N ASN A 156 -17.25 0.28 4.18
CA ASN A 156 -16.24 0.03 3.14
C ASN A 156 -16.40 1.00 1.95
N LYS A 157 -17.63 1.29 1.51
CA LYS A 157 -17.87 2.29 0.45
C LYS A 157 -17.45 3.70 0.87
N GLU A 158 -17.73 4.10 2.11
CA GLU A 158 -17.28 5.40 2.63
C GLU A 158 -15.75 5.48 2.65
N GLN A 159 -15.07 4.44 3.12
CA GLN A 159 -13.61 4.39 3.16
C GLN A 159 -12.99 4.40 1.77
N GLN A 160 -13.58 3.69 0.81
CA GLN A 160 -13.09 3.70 -0.58
C GLN A 160 -13.13 5.13 -1.16
N LYS A 161 -14.24 5.86 -0.96
CA LYS A 161 -14.35 7.25 -1.43
C LYS A 161 -13.31 8.18 -0.82
N ILE A 162 -13.02 8.00 0.47
CA ILE A 162 -11.96 8.75 1.15
C ILE A 162 -10.63 8.42 0.47
N TRP A 163 -10.30 7.14 0.33
CA TRP A 163 -9.05 6.69 -0.28
C TRP A 163 -8.85 7.20 -1.71
N ASP A 164 -9.91 7.17 -2.52
CA ASP A 164 -9.89 7.69 -3.89
C ASP A 164 -9.54 9.20 -3.90
N GLY A 165 -10.12 9.99 -2.98
CA GLY A 165 -9.80 11.41 -2.83
C GLY A 165 -8.36 11.68 -2.39
N TRP A 166 -7.85 10.90 -1.42
CA TRP A 166 -6.45 11.00 -0.99
C TRP A 166 -5.47 10.66 -2.12
N GLU A 167 -5.81 9.66 -2.94
CA GLU A 167 -4.98 9.23 -4.07
C GLU A 167 -4.93 10.29 -5.18
N GLU A 168 -6.05 10.95 -5.47
CA GLU A 168 -6.09 12.08 -6.40
C GLU A 168 -5.28 13.28 -5.90
N GLU A 169 -5.41 13.65 -4.62
CA GLU A 169 -4.61 14.72 -4.02
C GLU A 169 -3.12 14.39 -4.01
N ARG A 170 -2.77 13.14 -3.72
CA ARG A 170 -1.39 12.63 -3.76
C ARG A 170 -0.78 12.79 -5.15
N LYS A 171 -1.52 12.41 -6.21
CA LYS A 171 -1.07 12.57 -7.60
C LYS A 171 -0.87 14.04 -7.97
N LYS A 172 -1.81 14.92 -7.60
CA LYS A 172 -1.67 16.37 -7.83
C LYS A 172 -0.45 16.95 -7.13
N ARG A 173 -0.22 16.58 -5.87
CA ARG A 173 0.94 17.05 -5.09
C ARG A 173 2.25 16.56 -5.69
N ALA A 174 2.32 15.29 -6.09
CA ALA A 174 3.51 14.72 -6.71
C ALA A 174 3.85 15.41 -8.04
N GLU A 175 2.86 15.77 -8.86
CA GLU A 175 3.11 16.50 -10.11
C GLU A 175 3.58 17.94 -9.84
N ILE A 176 2.99 18.64 -8.88
CA ILE A 176 3.46 19.98 -8.47
C ILE A 176 4.91 19.91 -7.97
N GLU A 177 5.25 18.92 -7.15
CA GLU A 177 6.61 18.73 -6.65
C GLU A 177 7.60 18.41 -7.78
N ARG A 178 7.19 17.57 -8.75
CA ARG A 178 7.99 17.26 -9.93
C ARG A 178 8.26 18.50 -10.78
N LEU A 179 7.24 19.33 -11.03
CA LEU A 179 7.38 20.56 -11.80
C LEU A 179 8.26 21.59 -11.07
N ASN A 180 8.10 21.73 -9.75
CA ASN A 180 8.96 22.60 -8.95
C ASN A 180 10.42 22.13 -8.94
N ALA A 181 10.67 20.82 -8.85
CA ALA A 181 12.02 20.27 -8.92
C ALA A 181 12.67 20.54 -10.29
N LEU A 182 11.93 20.36 -11.38
CA LEU A 182 12.39 20.66 -12.73
C LEU A 182 12.70 22.16 -12.89
N GLU A 183 11.83 23.03 -12.40
CA GLU A 183 12.05 24.47 -12.48
C GLU A 183 13.25 24.91 -11.62
N GLN A 184 13.43 24.31 -10.44
CA GLN A 184 14.59 24.57 -9.59
C GLN A 184 15.89 24.12 -10.27
N GLU A 185 15.90 22.96 -10.94
CA GLU A 185 17.06 22.49 -11.70
C GLU A 185 17.38 23.44 -12.86
N ARG A 186 16.34 23.88 -13.60
CA ARG A 186 16.49 24.87 -14.68
C ARG A 186 17.06 26.19 -14.15
N PHE A 187 16.58 26.66 -13.00
CA PHE A 187 17.07 27.87 -12.36
C PHE A 187 18.54 27.73 -11.93
N VAL A 188 18.91 26.63 -11.28
CA VAL A 188 20.31 26.36 -10.88
C VAL A 188 21.24 26.29 -12.09
N ASN A 189 20.79 25.71 -13.21
CA ASN A 189 21.59 25.67 -14.43
C ASN A 189 21.73 27.07 -15.05
N LEU A 190 20.65 27.86 -15.08
CA LEU A 190 20.70 29.26 -15.53
C LEU A 190 21.67 30.10 -14.70
N GLU A 191 21.65 29.96 -13.37
CA GLU A 191 22.61 30.66 -12.50
C GLU A 191 24.06 30.27 -12.81
N LYS A 192 24.34 28.98 -13.00
CA LYS A 192 25.69 28.50 -13.38
C LYS A 192 26.14 29.09 -14.72
N GLU A 193 25.26 29.11 -15.71
CA GLU A 193 25.54 29.71 -17.02
C GLU A 193 25.81 31.21 -16.88
N ALA A 194 24.96 31.95 -16.16
CA ALA A 194 25.14 33.38 -15.92
C ALA A 194 26.47 33.70 -15.23
N MET A 195 26.85 32.92 -14.19
CA MET A 195 28.14 33.08 -13.51
C MET A 195 29.33 32.79 -14.43
N ARG A 196 29.24 31.77 -15.29
CA ARG A 196 30.28 31.45 -16.27
C ARG A 196 30.47 32.57 -17.29
N TRP A 197 29.35 33.08 -17.82
CA TRP A 197 29.34 34.23 -18.71
C TRP A 197 29.97 35.46 -18.04
N GLN A 198 29.57 35.79 -16.80
CA GLN A 198 30.14 36.92 -16.06
C GLN A 198 31.66 36.79 -15.88
N LYS A 199 32.15 35.59 -15.53
CA LYS A 199 33.59 35.32 -15.40
C LYS A 199 34.33 35.50 -16.73
N SER A 200 33.77 35.03 -17.85
CA SER A 200 34.38 35.25 -19.17
C SER A 200 34.46 36.74 -19.53
N SER A 201 33.40 37.49 -19.23
CA SER A 201 33.35 38.94 -19.46
C SER A 201 34.41 39.66 -18.64
N LEU A 202 34.53 39.32 -17.35
CA LEU A 202 35.55 39.87 -16.46
C LEU A 202 36.98 39.60 -16.96
N ILE A 203 37.27 38.39 -17.42
CA ILE A 203 38.60 38.05 -17.98
C ILE A 203 38.88 38.90 -19.22
N ARG A 204 37.92 39.05 -20.14
CA ARG A 204 38.08 39.88 -21.34
C ARG A 204 38.35 41.35 -20.97
N SER A 205 37.57 41.91 -20.06
CA SER A 205 37.78 43.28 -19.57
C SER A 205 39.14 43.47 -18.92
N TYR A 206 39.61 42.49 -18.12
CA TYR A 206 40.93 42.53 -17.52
C TYR A 206 42.05 42.47 -18.56
N VAL A 207 41.95 41.58 -19.55
CA VAL A 207 42.92 41.47 -20.64
C VAL A 207 42.99 42.75 -21.46
N GLU A 208 41.85 43.39 -21.72
CA GLU A 208 41.78 44.68 -22.39
C GLU A 208 42.47 45.78 -21.57
N ALA A 209 42.16 45.88 -20.27
CA ALA A 209 42.78 46.85 -19.37
C ALA A 209 44.31 46.63 -19.26
N ALA A 210 44.76 45.38 -19.12
CA ALA A 210 46.17 45.02 -19.09
C ALA A 210 46.88 45.39 -20.40
N SER A 211 46.21 45.18 -21.54
CA SER A 211 46.75 45.55 -22.86
C SER A 211 46.93 47.07 -22.98
N LYS A 212 45.95 47.86 -22.54
CA LYS A 212 46.05 49.33 -22.49
C LYS A 212 47.22 49.80 -21.63
N ALA A 213 47.37 49.24 -20.42
CA ALA A 213 48.47 49.56 -19.52
C ALA A 213 49.84 49.17 -20.09
N PHE A 214 49.94 48.02 -20.76
CA PHE A 214 51.16 47.57 -21.42
C PHE A 214 51.58 48.50 -22.57
N ILE A 215 50.62 48.91 -23.41
CA ILE A 215 50.85 49.84 -24.52
C ILE A 215 51.30 51.20 -23.99
N GLN A 216 50.68 51.71 -22.93
CA GLN A 216 51.07 52.99 -22.33
C GLN A 216 52.53 52.99 -21.84
N LYS A 217 53.00 51.85 -21.32
CA LYS A 217 54.37 51.71 -20.80
C LYS A 217 55.42 51.40 -21.87
N ASN A 218 55.06 50.60 -22.88
CA ASN A 218 56.02 50.02 -23.83
C ASN A 218 55.79 50.47 -25.30
N GLY A 219 54.80 51.34 -25.55
CA GLY A 219 54.46 51.90 -26.86
C GLY A 219 53.59 50.98 -27.73
N LYS A 220 53.95 49.70 -27.88
CA LYS A 220 53.16 48.72 -28.65
C LYS A 220 53.30 47.31 -28.10
N ILE A 221 52.37 46.44 -28.49
CA ILE A 221 52.45 45.00 -28.28
C ILE A 221 53.02 44.39 -29.55
N GLU A 222 54.24 43.84 -29.49
CA GLU A 222 54.83 43.14 -30.64
C GLU A 222 54.14 41.78 -30.84
N PRO A 223 53.75 41.43 -32.08
CA PRO A 223 53.20 40.11 -32.41
C PRO A 223 54.16 38.99 -31.98
N GLY A 224 53.65 37.96 -31.30
CA GLY A 224 54.44 36.82 -30.86
C GLY A 224 55.34 37.08 -29.63
N SER A 225 55.30 38.28 -29.04
CA SER A 225 55.89 38.54 -27.73
C SER A 225 55.22 37.70 -26.62
N GLU A 226 55.88 37.54 -25.48
CA GLU A 226 55.31 36.80 -24.33
C GLU A 226 53.99 37.41 -23.85
N PHE A 227 53.86 38.75 -23.89
CA PHE A 227 52.61 39.41 -23.54
C PHE A 227 51.50 39.13 -24.58
N ASP A 228 51.81 39.12 -25.87
CA ASP A 228 50.85 38.78 -26.93
C ASP A 228 50.37 37.33 -26.82
N LYS A 229 51.29 36.39 -26.56
CA LYS A 229 50.95 34.97 -26.28
C LYS A 229 50.03 34.82 -25.07
N TRP A 230 50.34 35.52 -23.97
CA TRP A 230 49.49 35.54 -22.78
C TRP A 230 48.10 36.12 -23.07
N ARG A 231 48.02 37.23 -23.81
CA ARG A 231 46.76 37.87 -24.23
C ARG A 231 45.89 36.93 -25.06
N ILE A 232 46.48 36.23 -26.04
CA ILE A 232 45.78 35.25 -26.87
C ILE A 232 45.28 34.08 -26.02
N TRP A 233 46.14 33.52 -25.16
CA TRP A 233 45.77 32.43 -24.26
C TRP A 233 44.63 32.82 -23.31
N ALA A 234 44.69 34.00 -22.70
CA ALA A 234 43.68 34.47 -21.74
C ALA A 234 42.31 34.68 -22.42
N ASN A 235 42.28 35.25 -23.62
CA ASN A 235 41.05 35.36 -24.41
C ASN A 235 40.49 33.98 -24.81
N LYS A 236 41.35 33.04 -25.21
CA LYS A 236 40.92 31.65 -25.49
C LYS A 236 40.31 31.00 -24.24
N LYS A 237 40.87 31.24 -23.05
CA LYS A 237 40.29 30.76 -21.78
C LYS A 237 38.95 31.40 -21.46
N ALA A 238 38.79 32.71 -21.70
CA ALA A 238 37.49 33.37 -21.57
C ALA A 238 36.45 32.75 -22.51
N ASP A 239 36.83 32.45 -23.75
CA ASP A 239 35.96 31.82 -24.75
C ASP A 239 35.51 30.41 -24.36
N HIS A 240 36.40 29.61 -23.75
CA HIS A 240 36.02 28.30 -23.22
C HIS A 240 35.04 28.38 -22.04
N LEU A 241 35.07 29.47 -21.26
CA LEU A 241 34.17 29.66 -20.12
C LEU A 241 32.79 30.17 -20.56
N ASP A 242 32.75 30.99 -21.60
CA ASP A 242 31.57 31.67 -22.10
C ASP A 242 30.52 30.66 -22.63
N PRO A 243 29.39 30.50 -21.92
CA PRO A 243 28.35 29.55 -22.32
C PRO A 243 27.71 29.91 -23.67
N LEU A 244 27.84 31.15 -24.15
CA LEU A 244 27.30 31.59 -25.44
C LEU A 244 28.21 31.29 -26.64
N LYS A 245 29.45 30.84 -26.41
CA LYS A 245 30.40 30.44 -27.46
C LYS A 245 30.50 28.93 -27.65
N SER A 246 30.11 28.15 -26.65
CA SER A 246 29.76 26.74 -26.80
C SER A 246 28.35 26.64 -27.42
N GLU A 247 28.12 25.71 -28.35
CA GLU A 247 26.78 25.47 -28.87
C GLU A 247 25.78 25.29 -27.72
N PRO A 248 24.61 25.94 -27.75
CA PRO A 248 23.60 25.75 -26.72
C PRO A 248 23.23 24.27 -26.67
N SER A 249 23.46 23.61 -25.53
CA SER A 249 23.08 22.21 -25.38
C SER A 249 21.57 22.09 -25.50
N GLU A 250 21.09 21.09 -26.27
CA GLU A 250 19.66 20.84 -26.58
C GLU A 250 18.73 20.78 -25.33
N SER A 251 19.28 20.68 -24.12
CA SER A 251 18.57 20.86 -22.86
C SER A 251 17.89 22.22 -22.68
N GLN A 252 18.22 23.23 -23.49
CA GLN A 252 17.64 24.57 -23.44
C GLN A 252 16.30 24.70 -24.20
N ILE A 253 15.88 23.71 -25.00
CA ILE A 253 14.73 23.83 -25.93
C ILE A 253 13.48 23.04 -25.49
N ASN A 254 13.54 22.22 -24.43
CA ASN A 254 12.36 21.46 -24.00
C ASN A 254 11.34 22.35 -23.28
N LYS A 255 10.39 22.87 -24.08
CA LYS A 255 9.08 23.35 -23.62
C LYS A 255 8.38 22.20 -22.88
N PRO A 256 7.80 22.43 -21.68
CA PRO A 256 6.76 21.53 -21.21
C PRO A 256 5.59 21.65 -22.21
N GLN A 257 5.35 20.60 -22.99
CA GLN A 257 4.10 20.50 -23.72
C GLN A 257 2.96 20.17 -22.74
N PRO A 258 1.76 20.75 -22.95
CA PRO A 258 0.60 20.53 -22.09
C PRO A 258 0.07 19.09 -22.14
#